data_AF-A0A9X4MJT5-F1
#
_entry.id   AF-A0A9X4MJT5-F1
#
_cell.length_a   1.000
_cell.length_b   1.000
_cell.length_c   1.000
_cell.angle_alpha   90.00
_cell.angle_beta   90.00
_cell.angle_gamma   90.00
#
_symmetry.space_group_name_H-M   'P 1'
#
loop_
_entity.id
_entity.type
_entity.pdbx_description
1 polymer ?
#
loop_
_entity_poly.entity_id
_entity_poly.type
_entity_poly.pdbx_seq_one_letter_code
_entity_poly.pdbx_strand_id
1 'polypeptide(L)'
;MLKTHSFRSYLAGVSENGEYEVIQQGDKPIVGYSDGEPFTDYKDVTLFGDHTVSLYKPKSPFFVATDGVKILSADNFEGDYLYTTLERYKPEPQGYKRHFTILKNQDVCFTENMEEQQKIGVFFKQLDATITLHQRKS
;
A
#
# COMPACT_ATOMS: atom_id res chain seq x y z
N MET A 1 5.70 8.62 13.02
CA MET A 1 6.28 7.27 13.24
C MET A 1 5.51 6.26 12.42
N LEU A 2 6.17 5.27 11.79
CA LEU A 2 5.51 4.22 11.01
C LEU A 2 4.75 3.25 11.94
N LYS A 3 3.50 2.98 11.60
CA LYS A 3 2.55 2.13 12.33
C LYS A 3 2.11 0.96 11.45
N THR A 4 1.79 -0.15 12.10
CA THR A 4 1.23 -1.35 11.45
C THR A 4 -0.13 -1.65 12.03
N HIS A 5 -1.12 -1.87 11.17
CA HIS A 5 -2.44 -2.36 11.57
C HIS A 5 -2.48 -3.89 11.52
N SER A 6 -3.24 -4.50 12.44
CA SER A 6 -3.43 -5.95 12.43
C SER A 6 -4.19 -6.37 11.18
N PHE A 7 -3.63 -7.28 10.39
CA PHE A 7 -4.28 -7.81 9.20
C PHE A 7 -5.27 -8.95 9.50
N ARG A 8 -5.20 -9.55 10.70
CA ARG A 8 -5.89 -10.82 11.02
C ARG A 8 -7.40 -10.76 10.86
N SER A 9 -8.01 -9.65 11.26
CA SER A 9 -9.46 -9.44 11.14
C SER A 9 -9.92 -9.23 9.70
N TYR A 10 -8.98 -9.00 8.78
CA TYR A 10 -9.25 -8.65 7.39
C TYR A 10 -8.73 -9.72 6.43
N LEU A 11 -8.38 -10.91 6.93
CA LEU A 11 -8.07 -12.06 6.07
C LEU A 11 -9.37 -12.58 5.44
N ALA A 12 -9.42 -12.64 4.12
CA ALA A 12 -10.56 -13.21 3.41
C ALA A 12 -10.13 -13.97 2.15
N GLY A 13 -10.92 -14.98 1.80
CA GLY A 13 -10.87 -15.63 0.50
C GLY A 13 -11.75 -14.89 -0.52
N VAL A 14 -11.63 -15.30 -1.78
CA VAL A 14 -12.44 -14.75 -2.88
C VAL A 14 -13.82 -15.43 -2.89
N SER A 15 -14.86 -14.61 -3.05
CA SER A 15 -16.26 -15.01 -3.20
C SER A 15 -16.75 -14.60 -4.58
N GLU A 16 -17.72 -15.33 -5.15
CA GLU A 16 -18.21 -15.08 -6.52
C GLU A 16 -18.86 -13.69 -6.71
N ASN A 17 -19.51 -13.15 -5.67
CA ASN A 17 -20.27 -11.89 -5.73
C ASN A 17 -19.81 -10.85 -4.70
N GLY A 18 -18.53 -10.87 -4.32
CA GLY A 18 -18.02 -9.98 -3.27
C GLY A 18 -18.01 -8.50 -3.65
N GLU A 19 -18.21 -7.62 -2.68
CA GLU A 19 -18.18 -6.15 -2.85
C GLU A 19 -16.76 -5.56 -2.71
N TYR A 20 -15.94 -6.09 -1.79
CA TYR A 20 -14.67 -5.47 -1.39
C TYR A 20 -13.46 -6.20 -1.98
N GLU A 21 -12.45 -5.45 -2.42
CA GLU A 21 -11.22 -6.02 -2.99
C GLU A 21 -10.50 -6.91 -1.97
N VAL A 22 -10.07 -8.10 -2.41
CA VAL A 22 -9.12 -8.94 -1.67
C VAL A 22 -7.74 -8.71 -2.27
N ILE A 23 -6.82 -8.21 -1.44
CA ILE A 23 -5.51 -7.75 -1.89
C ILE A 23 -4.39 -8.70 -1.42
N GLN A 24 -3.50 -9.05 -2.33
CA GLN A 24 -2.27 -9.80 -2.08
C GLN A 24 -1.01 -8.96 -2.34
N GLN A 25 0.13 -9.51 -1.95
CA GLN A 25 1.44 -9.00 -2.32
C GLN A 25 1.82 -9.41 -3.76
N GLY A 26 2.59 -8.58 -4.45
CA GLY A 26 3.09 -8.79 -5.81
C GLY A 26 2.50 -7.82 -6.85
N ASP A 27 2.86 -8.02 -8.12
CA ASP A 27 2.53 -7.10 -9.22
C ASP A 27 1.04 -7.06 -9.57
N LYS A 28 0.31 -8.13 -9.25
CA LYS A 28 -1.14 -8.23 -9.41
C LYS A 28 -1.79 -8.25 -8.03
N PRO A 29 -2.05 -7.08 -7.43
CA PRO A 29 -2.47 -6.97 -6.04
C PRO A 29 -3.90 -7.47 -5.83
N ILE A 30 -4.84 -7.21 -6.76
CA ILE A 30 -6.23 -7.64 -6.59
C ILE A 30 -6.38 -9.09 -7.06
N VAL A 31 -6.77 -9.99 -6.15
CA VAL A 31 -7.03 -11.41 -6.48
C VAL A 31 -8.50 -11.72 -6.74
N GLY A 32 -9.40 -10.85 -6.28
CA GLY A 32 -10.84 -11.01 -6.39
C GLY A 32 -11.54 -10.13 -5.36
N TYR A 33 -12.77 -10.51 -4.99
CA TYR A 33 -13.61 -9.74 -4.09
C TYR A 33 -14.21 -10.63 -2.99
N SER A 34 -14.60 -10.02 -1.87
CA SER A 34 -15.29 -10.68 -0.76
C SER A 34 -16.24 -9.74 -0.04
N ASP A 35 -17.10 -10.30 0.79
CA ASP A 35 -18.07 -9.58 1.63
C ASP A 35 -17.71 -9.70 3.11
N GLY A 36 -18.26 -8.82 3.93
CA GLY A 36 -18.08 -8.83 5.38
C GLY A 36 -17.67 -7.46 5.90
N GLU A 37 -16.84 -7.45 6.94
CA GLU A 37 -16.31 -6.23 7.57
C GLU A 37 -14.88 -5.95 7.08
N PRO A 38 -14.70 -5.16 6.00
CA PRO A 38 -13.37 -4.88 5.46
C PRO A 38 -12.61 -3.86 6.32
N PHE A 39 -11.33 -3.67 6.00
CA PHE A 39 -10.57 -2.53 6.49
C PHE A 39 -11.06 -1.24 5.82
N THR A 40 -11.61 -0.31 6.60
CA THR A 40 -12.30 0.89 6.08
C THR A 40 -11.45 2.16 6.11
N ASP A 41 -10.38 2.23 6.90
CA ASP A 41 -9.50 3.41 7.01
C ASP A 41 -8.44 3.46 5.90
N TYR A 42 -8.87 3.22 4.66
CA TYR A 42 -7.98 2.85 3.56
C TYR A 42 -7.21 4.04 2.95
N LYS A 43 -7.62 5.29 3.23
CA LYS A 43 -7.10 6.49 2.57
C LYS A 43 -5.66 6.82 2.97
N ASP A 44 -5.33 6.64 4.25
CA ASP A 44 -4.03 7.01 4.81
C ASP A 44 -3.11 5.81 5.03
N VAL A 45 -3.46 4.66 4.45
CA VAL A 45 -2.64 3.45 4.51
C VAL A 45 -1.99 3.11 3.16
N THR A 46 -0.89 2.37 3.25
CA THR A 46 -0.23 1.72 2.12
C THR A 46 -0.01 0.26 2.47
N LEU A 47 -0.29 -0.63 1.52
CA LEU A 47 -0.03 -2.06 1.67
C LEU A 47 1.38 -2.38 1.22
N PHE A 48 2.12 -3.10 2.05
CA PHE A 48 3.48 -3.53 1.79
C PHE A 48 3.58 -5.05 1.79
N GLY A 49 4.10 -5.62 0.70
CA GLY A 49 4.43 -7.04 0.60
C GLY A 49 5.74 -7.35 1.32
N ASP A 50 5.68 -8.04 2.45
CA ASP A 50 6.85 -8.32 3.28
C ASP A 50 7.89 -9.20 2.57
N HIS A 51 7.45 -10.05 1.64
CA HIS A 51 8.33 -10.92 0.84
C HIS A 51 8.66 -10.35 -0.53
N THR A 52 7.73 -9.62 -1.16
CA THR A 52 7.88 -9.13 -2.55
C THR A 52 8.39 -7.70 -2.64
N VAL A 53 8.35 -6.94 -1.54
CA VAL A 53 8.61 -5.48 -1.51
C VAL A 53 7.60 -4.68 -2.37
N SER A 54 6.53 -5.32 -2.85
CA SER A 54 5.49 -4.65 -3.63
C SER A 54 4.72 -3.67 -2.75
N LEU A 55 4.42 -2.49 -3.29
CA LEU A 55 3.54 -1.52 -2.66
C LEU A 55 2.20 -1.46 -3.40
N TYR A 56 1.12 -1.27 -2.65
CA TYR A 56 -0.19 -1.00 -3.22
C TYR A 56 -0.93 0.05 -2.39
N LYS A 57 -1.54 1.02 -3.08
CA LYS A 57 -2.40 2.04 -2.48
C LYS A 57 -3.87 1.62 -2.67
N PRO A 58 -4.58 1.21 -1.61
CA PRO A 58 -5.99 0.85 -1.71
C PRO A 58 -6.85 2.04 -2.17
N LYS A 59 -7.90 1.75 -2.93
CA LYS A 59 -8.83 2.76 -3.48
C LYS A 59 -10.21 2.76 -2.82
N SER A 60 -10.50 1.72 -2.06
CA SER A 60 -11.77 1.43 -1.39
C SER A 60 -11.49 0.53 -0.16
N PRO A 61 -12.49 0.29 0.71
CA PRO A 61 -12.34 -0.70 1.77
C PRO A 61 -11.97 -2.07 1.21
N PHE A 62 -11.12 -2.80 1.93
CA PHE A 62 -10.49 -4.01 1.41
C PHE A 62 -10.26 -5.11 2.45
N PHE A 63 -10.03 -6.31 1.95
CA PHE A 63 -9.48 -7.46 2.68
C PHE A 63 -8.06 -7.78 2.18
N VAL A 64 -7.33 -8.60 2.93
CA VAL A 64 -6.05 -9.16 2.51
C VAL A 64 -6.14 -10.67 2.30
N ALA A 65 -5.45 -11.17 1.27
CA ALA A 65 -5.44 -12.60 0.93
C ALA A 65 -4.49 -13.42 1.81
N THR A 66 -3.44 -12.80 2.34
CA THR A 66 -2.32 -13.50 3.01
C THR A 66 -1.74 -12.69 4.17
N ASP A 67 -1.01 -13.35 5.07
CA ASP A 67 -0.29 -12.73 6.20
C ASP A 67 0.99 -11.97 5.80
N GLY A 68 1.41 -12.13 4.54
CA GLY A 68 2.55 -11.44 3.94
C GLY A 68 2.29 -9.98 3.61
N VAL A 69 1.04 -9.51 3.70
CA VAL A 69 0.68 -8.10 3.50
C VAL A 69 0.74 -7.36 4.84
N LYS A 70 1.43 -6.22 4.87
CA LYS A 70 1.42 -5.27 6.00
C LYS A 70 0.59 -4.05 5.63
N ILE A 71 -0.34 -3.68 6.51
CA ILE A 71 -1.12 -2.45 6.39
C ILE A 71 -0.36 -1.36 7.16
N LEU A 72 0.25 -0.42 6.43
CA LEU A 72 1.13 0.60 6.98
C LEU A 72 0.42 1.95 7.02
N SER A 73 0.55 2.69 8.13
CA SER A 73 0.27 4.13 8.20
C SER A 73 1.42 4.85 8.89
N ALA A 74 1.44 6.18 8.86
CA ALA A 74 2.43 6.94 9.61
C ALA A 74 1.82 8.22 10.20
N ASP A 75 2.23 8.56 11.42
CA ASP A 75 1.85 9.84 12.03
C ASP A 75 2.46 11.00 11.25
N ASN A 76 1.67 12.06 11.02
CA ASN A 76 2.04 13.26 10.27
C ASN A 76 2.43 12.97 8.82
N PHE A 77 1.83 11.94 8.21
CA PHE A 77 1.97 11.63 6.80
C PHE A 77 0.61 11.64 6.11
N GLU A 78 0.52 12.40 5.02
CA GLU A 78 -0.57 12.26 4.07
C GLU A 78 -0.45 10.92 3.32
N GLY A 79 -1.58 10.29 3.00
CA GLY A 79 -1.64 8.94 2.46
C GLY A 79 -0.94 8.74 1.12
N ASP A 80 -1.15 9.61 0.13
CA ASP A 80 -0.49 9.51 -1.18
C ASP A 80 1.03 9.82 -1.04
N TYR A 81 1.40 10.79 -0.19
CA TYR A 81 2.79 11.11 0.14
C TYR A 81 3.52 9.96 0.83
N LEU A 82 2.85 9.24 1.74
CA LEU A 82 3.39 8.04 2.38
C LEU A 82 3.72 6.98 1.32
N TYR A 83 2.82 6.74 0.36
CA TYR A 83 3.06 5.80 -0.73
C TYR A 83 4.29 6.20 -1.55
N THR A 84 4.39 7.46 -1.98
CA THR A 84 5.56 7.98 -2.71
C THR A 84 6.86 7.85 -1.90
N THR A 85 6.79 8.12 -0.60
CA THR A 85 7.96 7.99 0.29
C THR A 85 8.40 6.53 0.39
N LEU A 86 7.46 5.60 0.58
CA LEU A 86 7.77 4.18 0.64
C LEU A 86 8.34 3.65 -0.68
N GLU A 87 7.84 4.12 -1.84
CA GLU A 87 8.42 3.77 -3.14
C GLU A 87 9.87 4.21 -3.28
N ARG A 88 10.19 5.43 -2.81
CA ARG A 88 11.57 5.96 -2.84
C ARG A 88 12.53 5.17 -1.95
N TYR A 89 12.05 4.73 -0.78
CA TYR A 89 12.88 4.12 0.25
C TYR A 89 12.72 2.60 0.34
N LYS A 90 12.07 1.96 -0.63
CA LYS A 90 11.87 0.51 -0.63
C LYS A 90 13.22 -0.23 -0.56
N PRO A 91 13.32 -1.29 0.26
CA PRO A 91 14.55 -2.08 0.34
C PRO A 91 14.77 -2.87 -0.95
N GLU A 92 16.02 -3.18 -1.26
CA GLU A 92 16.32 -4.10 -2.37
C GLU A 92 15.83 -5.53 -2.03
N PRO A 93 15.16 -6.23 -2.96
CA PRO A 93 14.73 -7.61 -2.74
C PRO A 93 15.92 -8.55 -2.48
N GLN A 94 15.95 -9.22 -1.33
CA GLN A 94 17.01 -10.15 -0.93
C GLN A 94 16.50 -11.60 -0.85
N GLY A 95 15.87 -12.08 -1.92
CA GLY A 95 15.28 -13.43 -1.97
C GLY A 95 14.14 -13.60 -0.96
N TYR A 96 14.07 -14.74 -0.28
CA TYR A 96 12.96 -15.13 0.60
C TYR A 96 12.85 -14.37 1.93
N LYS A 97 13.69 -13.35 2.18
CA LYS A 97 13.67 -12.60 3.44
C LYS A 97 12.38 -11.80 3.62
N ARG A 98 12.06 -11.49 4.89
CA ARG A 98 11.05 -10.49 5.25
C ARG A 98 11.72 -9.13 5.32
N HIS A 99 11.15 -8.15 4.64
CA HIS A 99 11.77 -6.85 4.41
C HIS A 99 11.18 -5.74 5.30
N PHE A 100 10.09 -6.01 6.04
CA PHE A 100 9.44 -5.00 6.88
C PHE A 100 10.39 -4.40 7.93
N THR A 101 11.24 -5.21 8.57
CA THR A 101 12.21 -4.72 9.55
C THR A 101 13.27 -3.81 8.91
N ILE A 102 13.66 -4.09 7.66
CA ILE A 102 14.62 -3.27 6.92
C ILE A 102 13.99 -1.90 6.64
N LEU A 103 12.78 -1.91 6.07
CA LEU A 103 12.00 -0.70 5.79
C LEU A 103 11.77 0.14 7.05
N LYS A 104 11.43 -0.50 8.17
CA LYS A 104 11.14 0.19 9.44
C LYS A 104 12.36 0.87 10.07
N ASN A 105 13.56 0.32 9.86
CA ASN A 105 14.79 0.82 10.47
C ASN A 105 15.57 1.78 9.54
N GLN A 106 14.96 2.20 8.44
CA GLN A 106 15.59 3.05 7.46
C GLN A 106 15.45 4.53 7.85
N ASP A 107 16.55 5.28 7.74
CA ASP A 107 16.53 6.73 7.90
C ASP A 107 15.86 7.37 6.68
N VAL A 108 14.78 8.11 6.94
CA VAL A 108 13.96 8.77 5.91
C VAL A 108 14.04 10.27 6.10
N CYS A 109 14.38 10.99 5.02
CA CYS A 109 14.24 12.44 4.98
C CYS A 109 12.89 12.78 4.35
N PHE A 110 12.04 13.50 5.08
CA PHE A 110 10.72 13.91 4.63
C PHE A 110 10.41 15.32 5.15
N THR A 111 9.43 15.98 4.53
CA THR A 111 8.93 17.27 5.01
C THR A 111 7.83 17.05 6.04
N GLU A 112 7.86 17.76 7.16
CA GLU A 112 6.77 17.76 8.16
C GLU A 112 5.62 18.71 7.76
N ASN A 113 5.79 19.50 6.70
CA ASN A 113 4.76 20.41 6.22
C ASN A 113 3.68 19.64 5.46
N MET A 114 2.49 19.54 6.07
CA MET A 114 1.34 18.82 5.50
C MET A 114 0.90 19.34 4.13
N GLU A 115 1.00 20.65 3.87
CA GLU A 115 0.64 21.23 2.58
C GLU A 115 1.63 20.81 1.47
N GLU A 116 2.93 20.76 1.80
CA GLU A 116 3.94 20.25 0.88
C GLU A 116 3.75 18.76 0.60
N GLN A 117 3.46 17.95 1.64
CA GLN A 117 3.16 16.53 1.47
C GLN A 117 1.99 16.32 0.52
N GLN A 118 0.88 17.04 0.70
CA GLN A 118 -0.29 16.97 -0.18
C GLN A 118 0.06 17.31 -1.64
N LYS A 119 0.81 18.40 -1.86
CA LYS A 119 1.24 18.81 -3.21
C LYS A 119 2.11 17.74 -3.88
N ILE A 120 3.06 17.16 -3.14
CA ILE A 120 3.96 16.13 -3.65
C ILE A 120 3.19 14.83 -3.93
N GLY A 121 2.36 14.37 -2.98
CA GLY A 121 1.56 13.15 -3.12
C GLY A 121 0.61 13.22 -4.33
N VAL A 122 -0.12 14.32 -4.46
CA VAL A 122 -1.01 14.55 -5.62
C VAL A 122 -0.23 14.55 -6.94
N PHE A 123 0.93 15.21 -6.97
CA PHE A 123 1.77 15.25 -8.18
C PHE A 123 2.19 13.86 -8.65
N PHE A 124 2.76 13.04 -7.77
CA PHE A 124 3.21 11.68 -8.15
C PHE A 124 2.05 10.76 -8.52
N LYS A 125 0.93 10.85 -7.81
CA LYS A 125 -0.29 10.11 -8.17
C LYS A 125 -0.81 10.46 -9.57
N GLN A 126 -0.81 11.75 -9.92
CA GLN A 126 -1.21 12.19 -11.26
C GLN A 126 -0.22 11.73 -12.33
N LEU A 127 1.08 11.75 -12.02
CA LEU A 127 2.13 11.26 -12.91
C LEU A 127 1.95 9.76 -13.20
N ASP A 128 1.77 8.95 -12.16
CA ASP A 128 1.56 7.50 -12.28
C ASP A 128 0.29 7.17 -13.08
N ALA A 129 -0.80 7.90 -12.84
CA ALA A 129 -2.03 7.78 -13.60
C ALA A 129 -1.83 8.11 -15.08
N THR A 130 -1.03 9.14 -15.38
CA THR A 130 -0.71 9.56 -16.75
C THR A 130 0.15 8.51 -17.47
N ILE A 131 1.17 7.97 -16.80
CA ILE A 131 2.01 6.88 -17.34
C ILE A 131 1.15 5.65 -17.65
N THR A 132 0.30 5.25 -16.69
CA THR A 132 -0.61 4.10 -16.84
C THR A 132 -1.56 4.29 -18.03
N LEU A 133 -2.14 5.49 -18.19
CA LEU A 133 -3.02 5.80 -19.31
C LEU A 133 -2.29 5.74 -20.65
N HIS A 134 -1.04 6.22 -20.71
CA HIS A 134 -0.23 6.18 -21.92
C HIS A 134 0.14 4.76 -22.32
N GLN A 135 0.58 3.93 -21.36
CA GLN A 135 0.94 2.52 -21.59
C GLN A 135 -0.23 1.65 -22.08
N ARG A 136 -1.48 2.01 -21.75
CA ARG A 136 -2.67 1.29 -22.24
C ARG A 136 -3.07 1.64 -23.68
N LYS A 137 -2.56 2.75 -24.22
CA LYS A 137 -2.89 3.23 -25.57
C LYS A 137 -1.90 2.75 -26.64
N SER A 138 -0.72 2.30 -26.22
CA SER A 138 0.33 1.74 -27.06
C SER A 138 0.19 0.22 -27.16
#